data_AF-A0A7N2RFB8-F1
#
_entry.id   AF-A0A7N2RFB8-F1
#
_cell.length_a   1.000
_cell.length_b   1.000
_cell.length_c   1.000
_cell.angle_alpha   90.00
_cell.angle_beta   90.00
_cell.angle_gamma   90.00
#
_symmetry.space_group_name_H-M   'P 1'
#
loop_
_entity.id
_entity.type
_entity.pdbx_description
1 polymer ?
#
loop_
_entity_poly.entity_id
_entity_poly.type
_entity_poly.pdbx_seq_one_letter_code
_entity_poly.pdbx_strand_id
1 'polypeptide(L)'
;MNVPSKVKCFAWRICKRILLTKATLCHRHLISDLVCEACGLAAETTGHLLWDCNKAKEIWNGVSLNLEGLGNGCDDFTDILWKFIENETSSPMNLELFITIYWGIWLNRNEVRNGEPVKSGREIVRRALYLVDEFSAANLSTQNKTNTKEFKWSAPSRNKLKINVDGAIFKNAREAGVGVIIKD
;
A
#
# COMPACT_ATOMS: atom_id res chain seq x y z
N MET A 1 7.40 -12.55 1.82
CA MET A 1 7.11 -11.10 1.71
C MET A 1 6.98 -10.46 3.08
N ASN A 2 8.09 -9.91 3.56
CA ASN A 2 8.20 -9.21 4.84
C ASN A 2 7.90 -7.71 4.68
N VAL A 3 6.63 -7.37 4.43
CA VAL A 3 6.15 -5.97 4.31
C VAL A 3 4.86 -5.76 5.11
N PRO A 4 4.51 -4.50 5.46
CA PRO A 4 3.26 -4.18 6.14
C PRO A 4 2.01 -4.70 5.40
N SER A 5 0.97 -5.06 6.14
CA SER A 5 -0.29 -5.59 5.57
C SER A 5 -0.91 -4.65 4.53
N LYS A 6 -0.78 -3.33 4.69
CA LYS A 6 -1.25 -2.33 3.70
C LYS A 6 -0.59 -2.50 2.32
N VAL A 7 0.69 -2.86 2.29
CA VAL A 7 1.46 -3.10 1.06
C VAL A 7 1.01 -4.42 0.42
N LYS A 8 0.78 -5.47 1.24
CA LYS A 8 0.24 -6.76 0.77
C LYS A 8 -1.16 -6.61 0.17
N CYS A 9 -2.05 -5.90 0.85
CA CYS A 9 -3.41 -5.64 0.36
C CYS A 9 -3.39 -4.85 -0.97
N PHE A 10 -2.47 -3.91 -1.10
CA PHE A 10 -2.27 -3.18 -2.34
C PHE A 10 -1.77 -4.09 -3.47
N ALA A 11 -0.74 -4.90 -3.24
CA ALA A 11 -0.23 -5.85 -4.23
C ALA A 11 -1.35 -6.79 -4.72
N TRP A 12 -2.12 -7.34 -3.78
CA TRP A 12 -3.29 -8.17 -4.09
C TRP A 12 -4.32 -7.42 -4.96
N ARG A 13 -4.62 -6.15 -4.65
CA ARG A 13 -5.54 -5.33 -5.44
C ARG A 13 -5.05 -5.08 -6.86
N ILE A 14 -3.75 -4.86 -7.05
CA ILE A 14 -3.19 -4.69 -8.40
C ILE A 14 -3.28 -6.00 -9.17
N CYS A 15 -2.87 -7.13 -8.59
CA CYS A 15 -2.98 -8.44 -9.25
C CYS A 15 -4.42 -8.80 -9.62
N LYS A 16 -5.40 -8.28 -8.87
CA LYS A 16 -6.83 -8.45 -9.18
C LYS A 16 -7.41 -7.38 -10.12
N ARG A 17 -6.59 -6.42 -10.56
CA ARG A 17 -6.99 -5.28 -11.41
C ARG A 17 -8.15 -4.46 -10.84
N ILE A 18 -8.22 -4.35 -9.51
CA ILE A 18 -9.29 -3.62 -8.78
C ILE A 18 -8.78 -2.34 -8.11
N LEU A 19 -7.63 -1.83 -8.54
CA LEU A 19 -7.10 -0.56 -8.06
C LEU A 19 -8.00 0.61 -8.53
N LEU A 20 -8.32 1.55 -7.64
CA LEU A 20 -9.27 2.64 -7.92
C LEU A 20 -8.61 3.82 -8.68
N THR A 21 -8.11 3.53 -9.88
CA THR A 21 -7.58 4.53 -10.82
C THR A 21 -8.70 5.40 -11.40
N LYS A 22 -8.38 6.55 -12.01
CA LYS A 22 -9.41 7.38 -12.66
C LYS A 22 -10.12 6.60 -13.78
N ALA A 23 -9.41 5.78 -14.55
CA ALA A 23 -10.03 4.90 -15.54
C ALA A 23 -11.11 3.98 -14.92
N THR A 24 -10.81 3.35 -13.78
CA THR A 24 -11.78 2.51 -13.06
C THR A 24 -12.95 3.32 -12.49
N LEU A 25 -12.71 4.55 -12.02
CA LEU A 25 -13.75 5.42 -11.48
C LEU A 25 -14.68 5.96 -12.58
N CYS A 26 -14.14 6.34 -13.74
CA CYS A 26 -14.93 6.73 -14.92
C CYS A 26 -15.79 5.58 -15.44
N HIS A 27 -15.23 4.36 -15.53
CA HIS A 27 -16.01 3.17 -15.89
C HIS A 27 -17.18 2.91 -14.92
N ARG A 28 -17.06 3.35 -13.66
CA ARG A 28 -18.12 3.27 -12.65
C ARG A 28 -19.01 4.50 -12.59
N HIS A 29 -18.85 5.46 -13.52
CA HIS A 29 -19.61 6.71 -13.60
C HIS A 29 -19.48 7.59 -12.34
N LEU A 30 -18.36 7.50 -11.63
CA LEU A 30 -18.11 8.27 -10.40
C LEU A 30 -17.40 9.60 -10.65
N ILE A 31 -16.64 9.70 -11.73
CA ILE A 31 -15.95 10.91 -12.18
C ILE A 31 -15.98 10.98 -13.71
N SER A 32 -15.70 12.15 -14.29
CA SER A 32 -15.61 12.37 -15.75
C SER A 32 -14.19 12.59 -16.25
N ASP A 33 -13.27 13.03 -15.38
CA ASP A 33 -11.88 13.28 -15.73
C ASP A 33 -11.04 11.99 -15.64
N LEU A 34 -10.37 11.66 -16.74
CA LEU A 34 -9.49 10.51 -16.88
C LEU A 34 -8.01 10.87 -16.71
N VAL A 35 -7.64 12.14 -16.77
CA VAL A 35 -6.25 12.56 -16.94
C VAL A 35 -5.43 12.29 -15.67
N CYS A 36 -4.28 11.65 -15.87
CA CYS A 36 -3.30 11.38 -14.83
C CYS A 36 -2.81 12.68 -14.17
N GLU A 37 -3.05 12.84 -12.86
CA GLU A 37 -2.66 14.06 -12.12
C GLU A 37 -1.14 14.20 -11.98
N ALA A 38 -0.39 13.10 -12.11
CA ALA A 38 1.05 13.11 -11.98
C ALA A 38 1.75 13.70 -13.23
N CYS A 39 1.26 13.40 -14.44
CA CYS A 39 1.91 13.84 -15.68
C CYS A 39 1.07 14.80 -16.53
N GLY A 40 -0.26 14.76 -16.45
CA GLY A 40 -1.16 15.56 -17.27
C GLY A 40 -1.25 15.14 -18.74
N LEU A 41 -0.67 14.01 -19.16
CA LEU A 41 -0.48 13.66 -20.57
C LEU A 41 -1.41 12.54 -21.10
N ALA A 42 -1.88 11.64 -20.24
CA ALA A 42 -2.66 10.48 -20.65
C ALA A 42 -3.69 10.07 -19.59
N ALA A 43 -4.57 9.13 -19.95
CA ALA A 43 -5.53 8.55 -19.02
C ALA A 43 -4.83 7.78 -17.89
N GLU A 44 -5.27 7.98 -16.65
CA GLU A 44 -4.78 7.27 -15.48
C GLU A 44 -5.36 5.85 -15.43
N THR A 45 -4.72 4.93 -16.15
CA THR A 45 -4.88 3.48 -15.99
C THR A 45 -3.90 2.96 -14.94
N THR A 46 -4.06 1.71 -14.49
CA THR A 46 -3.11 1.08 -13.55
C THR A 46 -1.70 1.05 -14.14
N GLY A 47 -1.55 0.63 -15.41
CA GLY A 47 -0.24 0.57 -16.06
C GLY A 47 0.38 1.94 -16.29
N HIS A 48 -0.43 2.91 -16.74
CA HIS A 48 0.05 4.28 -16.86
C HIS A 48 0.52 4.82 -15.52
N LEU A 49 -0.30 4.74 -14.48
CA LEU A 49 0.03 5.27 -13.17
C LEU A 49 1.31 4.67 -12.57
N LEU A 50 1.50 3.36 -12.76
CA LEU A 50 2.52 2.60 -12.02
C LEU A 50 3.82 2.36 -12.79
N TRP A 51 3.82 2.35 -14.12
CA TRP A 51 5.05 2.10 -14.90
C TRP A 51 5.19 2.87 -16.24
N ASP A 52 4.10 3.23 -16.94
CA ASP A 52 4.25 3.96 -18.23
C ASP A 52 4.32 5.49 -18.08
N CYS A 53 3.84 6.05 -16.97
CA CYS A 53 3.87 7.48 -16.71
C CYS A 53 5.31 7.97 -16.59
N ASN A 54 5.63 9.14 -17.17
CA ASN A 54 6.94 9.76 -17.07
C ASN A 54 7.43 9.94 -15.63
N LYS A 55 6.51 10.21 -14.69
CA LYS A 55 6.83 10.29 -13.25
C LYS A 55 7.13 8.93 -12.65
N ALA A 56 6.43 7.87 -13.06
CA ALA A 56 6.76 6.52 -12.64
C ALA A 56 8.13 6.09 -13.21
N LYS A 57 8.39 6.36 -14.49
CA LYS A 57 9.69 6.06 -15.13
C LYS A 57 10.86 6.76 -14.44
N GLU A 58 10.70 8.03 -14.04
CA GLU A 58 11.69 8.76 -13.24
C GLU A 58 12.06 8.03 -11.93
N ILE A 59 11.05 7.46 -11.25
CA ILE A 59 11.23 6.69 -10.01
C ILE A 59 12.00 5.40 -10.27
N TRP A 60 11.58 4.63 -11.29
CA TRP A 60 12.19 3.34 -11.62
C TRP A 60 13.63 3.49 -12.12
N ASN A 61 13.90 4.51 -12.94
CA ASN A 61 15.25 4.87 -13.35
C ASN A 61 16.13 5.25 -12.14
N GLY A 62 15.55 5.89 -11.12
CA GLY A 62 16.24 6.25 -9.88
C GLY A 62 16.72 5.07 -9.04
N VAL A 63 16.17 3.87 -9.27
CA VAL A 63 16.62 2.60 -8.66
C VAL A 63 17.28 1.67 -9.67
N SER A 64 17.73 2.20 -10.80
CA SER A 64 18.38 1.46 -11.89
C SER A 64 17.52 0.33 -12.46
N LEU A 65 16.20 0.45 -12.39
CA LEU A 65 15.26 -0.51 -12.95
C LEU A 65 14.59 0.09 -14.18
N ASN A 66 14.89 -0.46 -15.37
CA ASN A 66 14.18 -0.07 -16.57
C ASN A 66 12.95 -0.96 -16.78
N LEU A 67 11.76 -0.44 -16.40
CA LEU A 67 10.51 -1.15 -16.62
C LEU A 67 10.02 -1.16 -18.07
N GLU A 68 10.55 -0.30 -18.96
CA GLU A 68 10.18 -0.35 -20.40
C GLU A 68 10.62 -1.69 -21.02
N GLY A 69 11.74 -2.26 -20.55
CA GLY A 69 12.18 -3.60 -20.95
C GLY A 69 11.33 -4.74 -20.37
N LEU A 70 10.74 -4.54 -19.18
CA LEU A 70 9.82 -5.52 -18.56
C LEU A 70 8.40 -5.42 -19.15
N GLY A 71 7.99 -4.22 -19.56
CA GLY A 71 6.63 -3.84 -19.95
C GLY A 71 6.33 -3.90 -21.44
N ASN A 72 7.33 -4.05 -22.33
CA ASN A 72 7.09 -4.26 -23.76
C ASN A 72 6.24 -5.52 -23.97
N GLY A 73 4.94 -5.33 -24.20
CA GLY A 73 3.94 -6.39 -24.39
C GLY A 73 3.24 -6.91 -23.13
N CYS A 74 3.46 -6.32 -21.95
CA CYS A 74 2.77 -6.72 -20.71
C CYS A 74 1.71 -5.70 -20.31
N ASP A 75 0.44 -6.05 -20.51
CA ASP A 75 -0.71 -5.27 -20.03
C ASP A 75 -1.01 -5.51 -18.54
N ASP A 76 -0.36 -6.51 -17.91
CA ASP A 76 -0.66 -6.93 -16.55
C ASP A 76 0.51 -6.86 -15.58
N PHE A 77 0.20 -6.41 -14.36
CA PHE A 77 1.16 -6.37 -13.26
C PHE A 77 1.67 -7.75 -12.87
N THR A 78 0.86 -8.80 -13.05
CA THR A 78 1.30 -10.18 -12.76
C THR A 78 2.46 -10.61 -13.64
N ASP A 79 2.47 -10.18 -14.91
CA ASP A 79 3.54 -10.54 -15.85
C ASP A 79 4.82 -9.79 -15.49
N ILE A 80 4.70 -8.51 -15.13
CA ILE A 80 5.81 -7.69 -14.62
C ILE A 80 6.37 -8.31 -13.33
N LEU A 81 5.50 -8.74 -12.42
CA LEU A 81 5.88 -9.38 -11.17
C LEU A 81 6.60 -10.71 -11.41
N TRP A 82 6.10 -11.54 -12.33
CA TRP A 82 6.74 -12.80 -12.69
C TRP A 82 8.11 -12.59 -13.31
N LYS A 83 8.22 -11.69 -14.29
CA LYS A 83 9.52 -11.33 -14.89
C LYS A 83 10.50 -10.80 -13.85
N PHE A 84 10.04 -10.02 -12.87
CA PHE A 84 10.89 -9.54 -11.79
C PHE A 84 11.43 -10.70 -10.94
N ILE A 85 10.56 -11.64 -10.56
CA ILE A 85 10.94 -12.81 -9.76
C ILE A 85 11.89 -13.74 -10.54
N GLU A 86 11.65 -13.98 -11.82
CA GLU A 86 12.52 -14.80 -12.67
C GLU A 86 13.93 -14.21 -12.84
N ASN A 87 14.03 -12.88 -12.82
CA ASN A 87 15.30 -12.16 -12.95
C ASN A 87 15.89 -11.71 -11.60
N GLU A 88 15.36 -12.19 -10.47
CA GLU A 88 15.73 -11.73 -9.12
C GLU A 88 17.23 -11.92 -8.83
N THR A 89 17.86 -12.94 -9.40
CA THR A 89 19.32 -13.18 -9.28
C THR A 89 20.21 -12.09 -9.88
N SER A 90 19.66 -11.24 -10.75
CA SER A 90 20.41 -10.20 -11.46
C SER A 90 20.15 -8.78 -10.93
N SER A 91 19.23 -8.62 -9.97
CA SER A 91 18.89 -7.32 -9.40
C SER A 91 19.37 -7.20 -7.95
N PRO A 92 19.99 -6.07 -7.56
CA PRO A 92 20.27 -5.80 -6.15
C PRO A 92 18.99 -5.47 -5.35
N MET A 93 17.84 -5.32 -6.02
CA MET A 93 16.55 -5.04 -5.39
C MET A 93 15.80 -6.34 -5.10
N ASN A 94 15.30 -6.47 -3.87
CA ASN A 94 14.42 -7.57 -3.49
C ASN A 94 12.94 -7.29 -3.79
N LEU A 95 12.13 -8.35 -3.74
CA LEU A 95 10.68 -8.31 -3.95
C LEU A 95 9.96 -7.34 -2.99
N GLU A 96 10.37 -7.28 -1.72
CA GLU A 96 9.79 -6.39 -0.73
C GLU A 96 9.91 -4.92 -1.14
N LEU A 97 11.11 -4.48 -1.55
CA LEU A 97 11.33 -3.10 -1.99
C LEU A 97 10.59 -2.82 -3.30
N PHE A 98 10.62 -3.75 -4.25
CA PHE A 98 9.93 -3.63 -5.53
C PHE A 98 8.42 -3.34 -5.35
N ILE A 99 7.74 -4.17 -4.56
CA ILE A 99 6.30 -3.99 -4.28
C ILE A 99 6.05 -2.71 -3.46
N THR A 100 6.97 -2.36 -2.56
CA THR A 100 6.83 -1.16 -1.73
C THR A 100 6.99 0.13 -2.55
N ILE A 101 7.82 0.15 -3.60
CA ILE A 101 7.92 1.29 -4.52
C ILE A 101 6.61 1.46 -5.29
N TYR A 102 6.03 0.40 -5.84
CA TYR A 102 4.69 0.46 -6.45
C TYR A 102 3.66 1.05 -5.49
N TRP A 103 3.68 0.59 -4.24
CA TRP A 103 2.77 1.11 -3.21
C TRP A 103 3.03 2.58 -2.92
N GLY A 104 4.29 3.01 -2.90
CA GLY A 104 4.69 4.41 -2.73
C GLY A 104 4.19 5.31 -3.86
N ILE A 105 4.25 4.87 -5.11
CA ILE A 105 3.69 5.59 -6.27
C ILE A 105 2.18 5.78 -6.09
N TRP A 106 1.46 4.70 -5.78
CA TRP A 106 0.02 4.74 -5.53
C TRP A 106 -0.34 5.64 -4.34
N LEU A 107 0.42 5.57 -3.25
CA LEU A 107 0.23 6.42 -2.08
C LEU A 107 0.39 7.89 -2.47
N ASN A 108 1.47 8.25 -3.17
CA ASN A 108 1.71 9.64 -3.54
C ASN A 108 0.59 10.19 -4.44
N ARG A 109 0.09 9.39 -5.39
CA ARG A 109 -1.10 9.75 -6.16
C ARG A 109 -2.29 10.07 -5.27
N ASN A 110 -2.57 9.25 -4.26
CA ASN A 110 -3.70 9.50 -3.35
C ASN A 110 -3.48 10.73 -2.46
N GLU A 111 -2.25 10.98 -2.03
CA GLU A 111 -1.90 12.20 -1.29
C GLU A 111 -2.15 13.44 -2.17
N VAL A 112 -1.68 13.43 -3.42
CA VAL A 112 -1.87 14.53 -4.38
C VAL A 112 -3.35 14.83 -4.61
N ARG A 113 -4.16 13.79 -4.80
CA ARG A 113 -5.61 13.93 -4.94
C ARG A 113 -6.28 14.52 -3.68
N ASN A 114 -5.67 14.34 -2.51
CA ASN A 114 -6.13 14.91 -1.25
C ASN A 114 -5.54 16.31 -0.96
N GLY A 115 -4.85 16.93 -1.93
CA GLY A 115 -4.30 18.28 -1.83
C GLY A 115 -2.87 18.36 -1.33
N GLU A 116 -2.18 17.23 -1.15
CA GLU A 116 -0.75 17.23 -0.80
C GLU A 116 0.13 17.54 -2.01
N PRO A 117 1.34 18.07 -1.81
CA PRO A 117 2.28 18.28 -2.91
C PRO A 117 2.76 16.96 -3.52
N VAL A 118 3.04 17.01 -4.83
CA VAL A 118 3.70 15.93 -5.58
C VAL A 118 5.09 15.70 -5.00
N LYS A 119 5.42 14.43 -4.71
CA LYS A 119 6.72 14.06 -4.15
C LYS A 119 7.71 13.75 -5.26
N SER A 120 8.98 14.06 -5.02
CA SER A 120 10.04 13.68 -5.96
C SER A 120 10.20 12.16 -5.99
N GLY A 121 10.70 11.62 -7.10
CA GLY A 121 10.90 10.18 -7.20
C GLY A 121 11.89 9.64 -6.16
N ARG A 122 12.95 10.41 -5.88
CA ARG A 122 13.92 10.12 -4.80
C ARG A 122 13.25 10.02 -3.43
N GLU A 123 12.30 10.90 -3.14
CA GLU A 123 11.58 10.88 -1.87
C GLU A 123 10.72 9.62 -1.73
N ILE A 124 10.03 9.21 -2.80
CA ILE A 124 9.22 7.98 -2.81
C ILE A 124 10.10 6.76 -2.56
N VAL A 125 11.24 6.65 -3.25
CA VAL A 125 12.20 5.56 -3.06
C VAL A 125 12.75 5.53 -1.63
N ARG A 126 13.16 6.69 -1.10
CA ARG A 126 13.66 6.82 0.28
C ARG A 126 12.62 6.35 1.30
N ARG A 127 11.35 6.74 1.13
CA ARG A 127 10.25 6.32 2.00
C ARG A 127 9.99 4.81 1.89
N ALA A 128 10.08 4.24 0.70
CA ALA A 128 9.92 2.81 0.49
C ALA A 128 11.04 2.00 1.16
N LEU A 129 12.30 2.42 0.98
CA LEU A 129 13.46 1.83 1.67
C LEU A 129 13.30 1.86 3.19
N TYR A 130 12.97 3.03 3.74
CA TYR A 130 12.76 3.20 5.17
C TYR A 130 11.65 2.29 5.70
N LEU A 131 10.52 2.19 4.97
CA LEU A 131 9.39 1.34 5.39
C LEU A 131 9.75 -0.16 5.39
N VAL A 132 10.53 -0.62 4.41
CA VAL A 132 11.00 -2.01 4.37
C VAL A 132 11.96 -2.30 5.51
N ASP A 133 12.92 -1.41 5.75
CA ASP A 133 13.91 -1.56 6.81
C ASP A 133 13.27 -1.54 8.22
N GLU A 134 12.45 -0.52 8.49
CA GLU A 134 11.72 -0.38 9.75
C GLU A 134 10.85 -1.62 10.04
N PHE A 135 10.09 -2.07 9.04
CA PHE A 135 9.22 -3.23 9.19
C PHE A 135 10.04 -4.51 9.39
N SER A 136 11.16 -4.66 8.70
CA SER A 136 12.05 -5.81 8.88
C SER A 136 12.63 -5.84 10.30
N ALA A 137 13.18 -4.73 10.77
CA ALA A 137 13.74 -4.59 12.12
C ALA A 137 12.69 -4.86 13.22
N ALA A 138 11.48 -4.33 13.07
CA ALA A 138 10.40 -4.55 14.02
C ALA A 138 9.97 -6.02 14.11
N ASN A 139 9.94 -6.74 12.99
CA ASN A 139 9.52 -8.15 12.98
C ASN A 139 10.63 -9.12 13.41
N LEU A 140 11.90 -8.80 13.18
CA LEU A 140 13.02 -9.55 13.76
C LEU A 140 12.97 -9.54 15.29
N SER A 141 12.58 -8.41 15.90
CA SER A 141 12.41 -8.31 17.36
C SER A 141 11.25 -9.14 17.91
N THR A 142 10.23 -9.43 17.08
CA THR A 142 9.00 -10.12 17.48
C THR A 142 9.11 -11.65 17.32
N GLN A 143 9.95 -12.15 16.40
CA GLN A 143 10.22 -13.58 16.26
C GLN A 143 10.90 -14.21 17.49
N ASN A 144 11.54 -13.41 18.35
CA ASN A 144 12.10 -13.85 19.63
C ASN A 144 11.07 -13.96 20.76
N LYS A 145 9.77 -13.80 20.49
CA LYS A 145 8.68 -13.94 21.46
C LYS A 145 7.52 -14.78 20.91
N THR A 146 7.70 -16.10 20.84
CA THR A 146 6.58 -17.02 20.59
C THR A 146 6.39 -17.99 21.76
N ASN A 147 5.94 -17.44 22.89
CA ASN A 147 4.85 -18.10 23.63
C ASN A 147 3.59 -17.29 23.34
N THR A 148 2.98 -17.52 22.17
CA THR A 148 1.64 -17.03 21.89
C THR A 148 0.67 -17.78 22.80
N LYS A 149 0.46 -17.26 24.02
CA LYS A 149 -0.75 -17.57 24.77
C LYS A 149 -1.90 -17.05 23.93
N GLU A 150 -2.70 -17.96 23.37
CA GLU A 150 -4.02 -17.61 22.90
C GLU A 150 -4.74 -16.91 24.05
N PHE A 151 -4.92 -15.60 23.97
CA PHE A 151 -5.78 -14.87 24.89
C PHE A 151 -7.23 -15.18 24.51
N LYS A 152 -7.68 -16.38 24.86
CA LYS A 152 -9.12 -16.69 24.91
C LYS A 152 -9.71 -15.89 26.06
N TRP A 153 -10.88 -15.30 25.81
CA TRP A 153 -11.63 -14.61 26.85
C TRP A 153 -11.84 -15.57 28.03
N SER A 154 -11.57 -15.09 29.24
CA SER A 154 -11.90 -15.77 30.49
C SER A 154 -12.75 -14.84 31.36
N ALA A 155 -13.68 -15.43 32.09
CA ALA A 155 -14.46 -14.72 33.10
C ALA A 155 -13.53 -14.14 34.18
N PRO A 156 -13.84 -12.95 34.73
CA PRO A 156 -13.07 -12.40 35.84
C PRO A 156 -13.14 -13.32 37.07
N SER A 157 -12.20 -13.14 38.01
CA SER A 157 -12.24 -13.90 39.28
C SER A 157 -13.45 -13.47 40.11
N ARG A 158 -13.93 -14.37 40.98
CA ARG A 158 -15.05 -14.10 41.90
C ARG A 158 -14.86 -12.75 42.62
N ASN A 159 -15.89 -11.92 42.63
CA ASN A 159 -15.90 -10.55 43.15
C ASN A 159 -15.07 -9.52 42.35
N LYS A 160 -14.76 -9.79 41.07
CA LYS A 160 -14.18 -8.80 40.16
C LYS A 160 -15.09 -8.62 38.95
N LEU A 161 -15.18 -7.39 38.46
CA LEU A 161 -15.89 -7.07 37.23
C LEU A 161 -14.88 -6.74 36.13
N LYS A 162 -15.17 -7.16 34.90
CA LYS A 162 -14.40 -6.78 33.72
C LYS A 162 -15.18 -5.76 32.91
N ILE A 163 -14.57 -4.58 32.73
CA ILE A 163 -15.15 -3.48 31.95
C ILE A 163 -14.40 -3.41 30.61
N ASN A 164 -15.14 -3.47 29.51
CA ASN A 164 -14.63 -3.20 28.17
C ASN A 164 -15.26 -1.88 27.69
N VAL A 165 -14.43 -0.96 27.21
CA VAL A 165 -14.85 0.38 26.77
C VAL A 165 -14.42 0.56 25.32
N ASP A 166 -15.31 1.11 24.50
CA ASP A 166 -15.01 1.53 23.13
C ASP A 166 -15.58 2.92 22.86
N GLY A 167 -15.00 3.64 21.91
CA GLY A 167 -15.37 5.01 21.58
C GLY A 167 -15.51 5.22 20.07
N ALA A 168 -16.53 5.98 19.67
CA ALA A 168 -16.78 6.34 18.27
C ALA A 168 -16.94 7.86 18.12
N ILE A 169 -16.44 8.41 17.01
CA ILE A 169 -16.57 9.82 16.65
C ILE A 169 -17.41 9.93 15.38
N PHE A 170 -18.48 10.73 15.43
CA PHE A 170 -19.40 10.96 14.33
C PHE A 170 -19.18 12.36 13.76
N LYS A 171 -18.21 12.48 12.84
CA LYS A 171 -17.72 13.78 12.31
C LYS A 171 -18.83 14.68 11.75
N ASN A 172 -19.82 14.09 11.07
CA ASN A 172 -20.92 14.84 10.45
C ASN A 172 -21.92 15.40 11.47
N ALA A 173 -22.06 14.74 12.63
CA ALA A 173 -22.94 15.16 13.71
C ALA A 173 -22.22 16.00 14.78
N ARG A 174 -20.88 16.12 14.72
CA ARG A 174 -20.04 16.71 15.79
C ARG A 174 -20.26 16.04 17.15
N GLU A 175 -20.52 14.74 17.15
CA GLU A 175 -20.81 13.95 18.34
C GLU A 175 -19.75 12.88 18.60
N ALA A 176 -19.68 12.42 19.84
CA ALA A 176 -18.92 11.26 20.24
C ALA A 176 -19.80 10.32 21.08
N GLY A 177 -19.65 9.01 20.86
CA GLY A 177 -20.32 7.96 21.63
C GLY A 177 -19.32 7.10 22.38
N VAL A 178 -19.71 6.64 23.57
CA VAL A 178 -18.93 5.68 24.37
C VAL A 178 -19.80 4.46 24.65
N GLY A 179 -19.28 3.28 24.30
CA GLY A 179 -19.89 1.99 24.62
C GLY A 179 -19.16 1.33 25.79
N VAL A 180 -19.89 0.83 26.78
CA VAL A 180 -19.33 0.13 27.94
C VAL A 180 -20.03 -1.21 28.12
N ILE A 181 -19.26 -2.30 28.22
CA ILE A 181 -19.76 -3.64 28.57
C ILE A 181 -19.11 -4.07 29.87
N ILE A 182 -19.93 -4.31 30.89
CA ILE A 182 -19.51 -4.88 32.18
C ILE A 182 -19.89 -6.36 32.19
N LYS A 183 -18.93 -7.21 32.56
CA LYS A 183 -19.14 -8.67 32.71
C LYS A 183 -18.67 -9.12 34.08
N ASP A 184 -19.41 -10.05 34.67
CA ASP A 184 -19.08 -10.81 35.88
C ASP A 184 -18.55 -12.22 35.54
#